data_AF-A0A444X264-F1
#
_entry.id   AF-A0A444X264-F1
#
_cell.length_a   1.000
_cell.length_b   1.000
_cell.length_c   1.000
_cell.angle_alpha   90.00
_cell.angle_beta   90.00
_cell.angle_gamma   90.00
#
_symmetry.space_group_name_H-M   'P 1'
#
loop_
_entity.id
_entity.type
_entity.pdbx_description
1 polymer ?
#
loop_
_entity_poly.entity_id
_entity_poly.type
_entity_poly.pdbx_seq_one_letter_code
_entity_poly.pdbx_strand_id
1 'polypeptide(L)' 'MHYGPRLVPNPHLKQVIKGCPKKTCFLNEMDICDLSSPRHCRLCKGKGHSQSRCPNRSGASASGSSPNS' A
#
# COMPACT_ATOMS: atom_id res chain seq x y z
N MET A 1 24.07 -15.61 22.79
CA MET A 1 23.29 -15.27 21.59
C MET A 1 24.27 -14.98 20.47
N HIS A 2 24.53 -15.97 19.60
CA HIS A 2 25.47 -15.79 18.50
C HIS A 2 24.69 -15.28 17.30
N TYR A 3 24.92 -14.01 16.93
CA TYR A 3 24.40 -13.50 15.68
C TYR A 3 25.17 -14.21 14.56
N GLY A 4 24.45 -14.92 13.70
CA GLY A 4 25.02 -15.58 12.53
C GLY A 4 25.68 -14.57 11.60
N PRO A 5 26.52 -15.03 10.65
CA PRO A 5 27.23 -14.16 9.75
C PRO A 5 26.26 -13.22 9.01
N ARG A 6 26.56 -11.93 9.05
CA ARG A 6 25.76 -10.90 8.39
C ARG A 6 26.02 -10.96 6.89
N LEU A 7 25.05 -11.46 6.13
CA LEU A 7 25.09 -11.45 4.67
C LEU A 7 25.01 -10.00 4.18
N VAL A 8 26.12 -9.49 3.63
CA VAL A 8 26.18 -8.18 2.97
C VAL A 8 26.19 -8.40 1.46
N PRO A 9 25.15 -7.97 0.72
CA PRO A 9 25.13 -8.09 -0.74
C PRO A 9 26.26 -7.27 -1.36
N ASN A 10 26.96 -7.83 -2.36
CA ASN A 10 28.03 -7.15 -3.05
C ASN A 10 27.49 -5.90 -3.79
N PRO A 11 27.94 -4.68 -3.45
CA PRO A 11 27.50 -3.46 -4.11
C PRO A 11 27.76 -3.43 -5.62
N HIS A 12 28.80 -4.13 -6.10
CA HIS A 12 29.18 -4.20 -7.51
C HIS A 12 28.26 -5.10 -8.36
N LEU A 13 27.52 -6.01 -7.70
CA LEU A 13 26.50 -6.84 -8.35
C LEU A 13 25.10 -6.20 -8.26
N LYS A 14 24.98 -5.01 -7.68
CA LYS A 14 23.70 -4.30 -7.66
C LYS A 14 23.33 -3.93 -9.09
N GLN A 15 22.09 -4.23 -9.45
CA GLN A 15 21.51 -3.82 -10.72
C GLN A 15 21.66 -2.29 -10.86
N VAL A 16 22.40 -1.87 -11.87
CA VAL A 16 22.70 -0.46 -12.11
C VAL A 16 21.46 0.21 -12.68
N ILE A 17 21.01 1.30 -12.06
CA ILE A 17 19.78 2.03 -12.47
C ILE A 17 19.97 2.74 -13.84
N LYS A 18 21.21 2.83 -14.33
CA LYS A 18 21.54 3.49 -15.60
C LYS A 18 20.85 2.77 -16.76
N GLY A 19 19.96 3.49 -17.46
CA GLY A 19 19.19 2.95 -18.58
C GLY A 19 17.95 2.13 -18.19
N CYS A 20 17.71 1.91 -16.89
CA CYS A 20 16.48 1.26 -16.43
C CYS A 20 15.33 2.28 -16.44
N PRO A 21 14.23 2.00 -17.17
CA PRO A 21 13.04 2.83 -17.10
C PRO A 21 12.54 2.93 -15.66
N LYS A 22 12.46 4.14 -15.10
CA LYS A 22 11.93 4.39 -13.74
C LYS A 22 10.48 3.91 -13.56
N LYS A 23 9.78 3.73 -14.68
CA LYS A 23 8.42 3.20 -14.76
C LYS A 23 8.50 1.99 -15.69
N THR A 24 8.22 0.81 -15.16
CA THR A 24 8.12 -0.43 -15.93
C THR A 24 6.75 -0.60 -16.59
N CYS A 25 5.76 0.17 -16.13
CA CYS A 25 4.38 0.15 -16.60
C CYS A 25 3.96 1.56 -17.04
N PHE A 26 3.28 1.64 -18.18
CA PHE A 26 2.58 2.86 -18.59
C PHE A 26 1.39 3.06 -17.65
N LEU A 27 1.29 4.23 -17.02
CA LEU A 27 0.12 4.57 -16.22
C LEU A 27 -1.02 4.94 -17.16
N ASN A 28 -2.14 4.23 -17.06
CA ASN A 28 -3.34 4.61 -17.81
C ASN A 28 -4.15 5.66 -17.02
N GLU A 29 -5.27 6.10 -17.62
CA GLU A 29 -6.16 7.08 -17.00
C GLU A 29 -6.72 6.61 -15.64
N MET A 30 -7.09 5.33 -15.53
CA MET A 30 -7.57 4.73 -14.29
C MET A 30 -6.50 4.74 -13.19
N ASP A 31 -5.25 4.41 -13.52
CA ASP A 31 -4.12 4.45 -12.57
C ASP A 31 -3.87 5.87 -12.06
N ILE A 32 -3.97 6.87 -12.95
CA ILE A 32 -3.82 8.29 -12.60
C ILE A 32 -4.98 8.75 -11.70
N CYS A 33 -6.20 8.34 -12.02
CA CYS A 33 -7.39 8.62 -11.22
C CYS A 33 -7.31 8.01 -9.81
N ASP A 34 -6.80 6.79 -9.66
CA ASP A 34 -6.61 6.16 -8.36
C ASP A 34 -5.52 6.83 -7.52
N LEU A 35 -4.49 7.36 -8.17
CA LEU A 35 -3.44 8.17 -7.53
C LEU A 35 -3.94 9.55 -7.10
N SER A 36 -4.82 10.16 -7.91
CA SER A 36 -5.38 11.50 -7.71
C SER A 36 -6.61 11.52 -6.80
N SER A 37 -7.28 10.38 -6.66
CA SER A 37 -8.46 10.25 -5.81
C SER A 37 -8.10 10.56 -4.36
N PRO A 38 -8.88 11.41 -3.65
CA PRO A 38 -8.69 11.64 -2.23
C PRO A 38 -8.65 10.30 -1.52
N ARG A 39 -7.56 9.99 -0.82
CA ARG A 39 -7.43 8.68 -0.17
C ARG A 39 -8.53 8.53 0.87
N HIS A 40 -9.55 7.76 0.52
CA HIS A 40 -10.59 7.33 1.43
C HIS A 40 -10.02 6.24 2.33
N CYS A 41 -10.50 6.18 3.56
CA CYS A 41 -10.20 5.07 4.46
C CYS A 41 -10.62 3.75 3.79
N ARG A 42 -9.71 2.80 3.64
CA ARG A 42 -10.00 1.49 3.03
C ARG A 42 -11.05 0.67 3.80
N LEU A 43 -11.28 0.98 5.08
CA LEU A 43 -12.26 0.27 5.92
C LEU A 43 -13.67 0.89 5.83
N CYS A 44 -13.79 2.20 6.04
CA CYS A 44 -15.10 2.87 6.14
C CYS A 44 -15.42 3.81 4.97
N LYS A 45 -14.52 3.92 3.98
CA LYS A 45 -14.61 4.87 2.84
C LYS A 45 -14.70 6.35 3.23
N GLY A 46 -14.54 6.70 4.50
CA GLY A 46 -14.52 8.08 4.99
C GLY A 46 -13.25 8.84 4.57
N LYS A 47 -13.36 10.17 4.43
CA LYS A 47 -12.21 11.06 4.15
C LYS A 47 -11.46 11.44 5.44
N GLY A 48 -10.26 12.00 5.31
CA GLY A 48 -9.50 12.61 6.42
C GLY A 48 -8.69 11.65 7.30
N HIS A 49 -8.74 10.34 7.04
CA HIS A 49 -7.94 9.36 7.78
C HIS A 49 -7.61 8.12 6.95
N SER A 50 -6.47 7.50 7.26
CA SER A 50 -6.05 6.22 6.70
C SER A 50 -6.65 5.05 7.50
N GLN A 51 -6.57 3.84 6.95
CA GLN A 51 -7.01 2.60 7.62
C GLN A 51 -6.43 2.43 9.03
N SER A 52 -5.17 2.82 9.27
CA SER A 52 -4.53 2.69 10.59
C SER A 52 -5.14 3.58 11.66
N ARG A 53 -5.74 4.71 11.27
CA ARG A 53 -6.42 5.67 12.15
C ARG A 53 -7.93 5.55 12.09
N CYS A 54 -8.46 4.48 11.48
CA CYS A 54 -9.89 4.32 11.33
C CYS A 54 -10.54 4.00 12.68
N PRO A 55 -11.60 4.73 13.09
CA PRO A 55 -12.36 4.40 14.29
C PRO A 55 -12.94 2.98 14.26
N ASN A 56 -13.26 2.47 13.06
CA ASN A 56 -13.82 1.13 12.87
C ASN A 56 -12.73 0.02 12.88
N ARG A 57 -11.45 0.35 13.05
CA ARG A 57 -10.34 -0.62 13.04
C ARG A 57 -10.43 -1.63 14.18
N SER A 58 -11.01 -1.24 15.30
CA SER A 58 -11.19 -2.07 16.50
C SER A 58 -12.41 -3.01 16.43
N GLY A 59 -13.28 -2.83 15.44
CA GLY A 59 -14.61 -3.46 15.37
C GLY A 59 -14.77 -4.52 14.28
N ALA A 60 -13.68 -5.01 13.68
CA ALA A 60 -13.74 -6.04 12.63
C ALA A 60 -14.03 -7.46 13.17
N SER A 61 -14.81 -7.57 14.24
CA SER A 61 -15.43 -8.82 14.67
C SER A 61 -16.90 -8.77 14.26
N ALA A 62 -17.19 -9.41 13.12
CA ALA A 62 -18.46 -9.96 12.71
C ALA A 62 -19.75 -9.17 13.03
N SER A 63 -20.34 -8.55 12.00
CA SER A 63 -21.79 -8.69 11.80
C SER A 63 -22.13 -8.33 10.35
N GLY A 64 -22.41 -9.35 9.55
CA GLY A 64 -23.26 -9.16 8.39
C GLY A 64 -24.63 -8.73 8.89
N SER A 65 -25.11 -7.59 8.40
CA SER A 65 -26.53 -7.24 8.37
C SER A 65 -26.72 -6.22 7.27
N SER A 66 -27.21 -6.70 6.12
CA SER A 66 -28.23 -5.92 5.41
C SER A 66 -29.39 -5.69 6.39
N PRO A 67 -29.96 -4.49 6.42
CA PRO A 67 -31.30 -4.41 5.87
C PRO A 67 -31.54 -3.20 4.98
N ASN A 68 -32.32 -3.50 3.95
CA ASN A 68 -33.22 -2.67 3.18
C ASN A 68 -33.67 -1.34 3.82
N SER A 69 -33.62 -0.26 3.03
CA SER A 69 -34.73 0.70 2.85
C SER A 69 -34.60 1.36 1.48
#